data_AF-A0A832LGH7-F1
#
_entry.id   AF-A0A832LGH7-F1
#
_cell.length_a   1.000
_cell.length_b   1.000
_cell.length_c   1.000
_cell.angle_alpha   90.00
_cell.angle_beta   90.00
_cell.angle_gamma   90.00
#
_symmetry.space_group_name_H-M   'P 1'
#
loop_
_entity.id
_entity.type
_entity.pdbx_description
1 polymer ?
#
loop_
_entity_poly.entity_id
_entity_poly.type
_entity_poly.pdbx_seq_one_letter_code
_entity_poly.pdbx_strand_id
1 'polypeptide(L)'
;MVSTEEMKRRLEEKRRRGEVEPSTPPRPGTEAPTKYCPTCGREYGPGANFCEECGTKLEEKVVEEKMAAPEAPIVSGDFIVVTSNYIPGYDVVKTIGLVYGLTVRSRGLGGQITANLRSIGGGEIKEYVTMMEHARQEAIDRMISHARELGANAVISTRFDSDSISNIMQELLAYGTAVIAEKKE
;
A
#
# COMPACT_ATOMS: atom_id res chain seq x y z
N MET A 1 16.67 13.95 -21.61
CA MET A 1 17.29 12.93 -20.73
C MET A 1 18.70 13.42 -20.40
N VAL A 2 19.05 13.56 -19.12
CA VAL A 2 20.41 13.98 -18.72
C VAL A 2 21.35 12.79 -18.93
N SER A 3 22.53 13.01 -19.51
CA SER A 3 23.49 11.92 -19.75
C SER A 3 24.08 11.42 -18.43
N THR A 4 24.48 10.15 -18.40
CA THR A 4 25.12 9.51 -17.24
C THR A 4 26.36 10.28 -16.75
N GLU A 5 27.10 10.91 -17.66
CA GLU A 5 28.28 11.70 -17.33
C GLU A 5 27.93 13.03 -16.65
N GLU A 6 26.83 13.67 -17.08
CA GLU A 6 26.36 14.89 -16.44
C GLU A 6 25.75 14.62 -15.04
N MET A 7 25.17 13.42 -14.84
CA MET A 7 24.68 12.98 -13.54
C MET A 7 25.82 12.73 -12.53
N LYS A 8 26.92 12.09 -12.97
CA LYS A 8 28.12 11.87 -12.14
C LYS A 8 28.75 13.19 -11.70
N ARG A 9 28.89 14.15 -12.62
CA ARG A 9 29.47 15.48 -12.32
C ARG A 9 28.68 16.20 -11.23
N ARG A 10 27.35 16.16 -11.29
CA ARG A 10 26.46 16.77 -10.28
C ARG A 10 26.60 16.09 -8.91
N LEU A 11 26.75 14.78 -8.86
CA LEU A 11 26.96 14.03 -7.62
C LEU A 11 28.31 14.37 -6.98
N GLU A 12 29.38 14.54 -7.77
CA GLU A 12 30.68 14.98 -7.29
C GLU A 12 30.67 16.41 -6.75
N GLU A 13 29.98 17.33 -7.42
CA GLU A 13 29.79 18.69 -6.90
C GLU A 13 29.05 18.69 -5.55
N LYS A 14 27.99 17.89 -5.42
CA LYS A 14 27.25 17.76 -4.15
C LYS A 14 28.12 17.18 -3.02
N ARG A 15 28.98 16.20 -3.34
CA ARG A 15 29.99 15.68 -2.38
C ARG A 15 31.00 16.74 -1.97
N ARG A 16 31.50 17.56 -2.90
CA ARG A 16 32.43 18.67 -2.57
C ARG A 16 31.79 19.76 -1.72
N ARG A 17 30.48 19.99 -1.88
CA ARG A 17 29.71 20.96 -1.10
C ARG A 17 29.27 20.42 0.28
N GLY A 18 29.60 19.16 0.61
CA GLY A 18 29.19 18.53 1.87
C GLY A 18 27.69 18.21 1.95
N GLU A 19 26.97 18.28 0.82
CA GLU A 19 25.52 17.99 0.75
C GLU A 19 25.23 16.48 0.65
N VAL A 20 26.28 15.65 0.57
CA VAL A 20 26.21 14.19 0.55
C VAL A 20 27.30 13.66 1.47
N GLU A 21 26.92 13.24 2.67
CA GLU A 21 27.84 12.55 3.59
C GLU A 21 28.24 11.18 3.02
N PRO A 22 29.50 10.76 3.17
CA PRO A 22 29.87 9.37 2.95
C PRO A 22 29.17 8.51 4.01
N SER A 23 28.32 7.58 3.58
CA SER A 23 27.74 6.56 4.44
C SER A 23 28.90 5.75 5.06
N THR A 24 29.22 6.04 6.31
CA THR A 24 30.19 5.25 7.06
C THR A 24 29.52 3.90 7.33
N PRO A 25 30.06 2.77 6.86
CA PRO A 25 29.50 1.47 7.20
C PRO A 25 29.62 1.26 8.73
N PRO A 26 28.59 0.69 9.38
CA PRO A 26 28.62 0.44 10.82
C PRO A 26 29.77 -0.50 11.18
N ARG A 27 30.37 -0.27 12.37
CA ARG A 27 31.50 -1.09 12.86
C ARG A 27 31.03 -2.55 13.06
N PRO A 28 31.81 -3.55 12.62
CA PRO A 28 31.50 -4.95 12.91
C PRO A 28 31.75 -5.22 14.41
N GLY A 29 30.71 -5.61 15.16
CA GLY A 29 30.84 -6.03 16.56
C GLY A 29 29.80 -5.54 17.56
N THR A 30 28.84 -4.71 17.17
CA THR A 30 27.66 -4.40 18.01
C THR A 30 26.44 -5.06 17.40
N GLU A 31 26.24 -6.35 17.70
CA GLU A 31 24.97 -7.01 17.39
C GLU A 31 23.83 -6.23 18.04
N ALA A 32 22.78 -5.95 17.28
CA ALA A 32 21.63 -5.23 17.79
C ALA A 32 21.01 -6.00 18.97
N PRO A 33 20.52 -5.31 20.01
CA PRO A 33 19.94 -5.98 21.17
C PRO A 33 18.67 -6.75 20.78
N THR A 34 18.71 -8.08 20.91
CA THR A 34 17.61 -9.00 20.60
C THR A 34 16.83 -9.45 21.83
N LYS A 35 17.25 -9.04 23.03
CA LYS A 35 16.60 -9.40 24.31
C LYS A 35 16.33 -8.17 25.17
N TYR A 36 15.35 -8.26 26.06
CA TYR A 36 15.03 -7.21 27.02
C TYR A 36 14.67 -7.79 28.39
N CYS A 37 14.89 -7.00 29.44
CA CYS A 37 14.46 -7.34 30.79
C CYS A 37 13.03 -6.82 31.03
N PRO A 38 12.03 -7.67 31.33
CA PRO A 38 10.64 -7.23 31.55
C PRO A 38 10.48 -6.43 32.85
N THR A 39 11.40 -6.58 33.80
CA THR A 39 11.32 -5.90 35.11
C THR A 39 11.88 -4.48 35.08
N CYS A 40 13.01 -4.25 34.38
CA CYS A 40 13.70 -2.95 34.40
C CYS A 40 13.81 -2.27 33.02
N GLY A 41 13.44 -2.95 31.94
CA GLY A 41 13.42 -2.39 30.59
C GLY A 41 14.79 -2.29 29.88
N ARG A 42 15.88 -2.78 30.49
CA ARG A 42 17.21 -2.75 29.86
C ARG A 42 17.31 -3.76 28.72
N GLU A 43 18.03 -3.39 27.67
CA GLU A 43 18.21 -4.20 26.46
C GLU A 43 19.55 -4.93 26.47
N TYR A 44 19.57 -6.12 25.87
CA TYR A 44 20.71 -7.03 25.87
C TYR A 44 20.91 -7.69 24.50
N GLY A 45 22.15 -8.05 24.20
CA GLY A 45 22.50 -8.87 23.03
C GLY A 45 22.08 -10.34 23.17
N PRO A 46 22.19 -11.14 22.09
CA PRO A 46 21.68 -12.52 22.02
C PRO A 46 22.32 -13.48 23.03
N GLY A 47 23.56 -13.23 23.46
CA GLY A 47 24.29 -14.07 24.41
C GLY A 47 23.87 -13.95 25.88
N ALA A 48 23.07 -12.94 26.24
CA ALA A 48 22.67 -12.74 27.63
C ALA A 48 21.45 -13.62 28.01
N ASN A 49 21.48 -14.21 29.21
CA ASN A 49 20.39 -15.05 29.74
C ASN A 49 19.65 -14.41 30.93
N PHE A 50 20.33 -13.55 31.68
CA PHE A 50 19.81 -12.89 32.87
C PHE A 50 20.18 -11.41 32.86
N CYS A 51 19.31 -10.57 33.43
CA CYS A 51 19.56 -9.16 33.65
C CYS A 51 20.69 -8.98 34.67
N GLU A 52 21.73 -8.23 34.30
CA GLU A 52 22.88 -7.96 35.18
C GLU A 52 22.53 -7.10 36.41
N GLU A 53 21.39 -6.42 36.39
CA GLU A 53 20.98 -5.55 37.51
C GLU A 53 19.95 -6.15 38.46
N CYS A 54 18.94 -6.84 37.93
CA CYS A 54 17.85 -7.36 38.77
C CYS A 54 17.77 -8.89 38.79
N GLY A 55 18.64 -9.58 38.07
CA GLY A 55 18.67 -11.05 38.01
C GLY A 55 17.48 -11.69 37.29
N THR A 56 16.52 -10.91 36.79
CA THR A 56 15.36 -11.43 36.05
C THR A 56 15.84 -12.07 34.74
N LYS A 57 15.25 -13.21 34.39
CA LYS A 57 15.46 -13.86 33.10
C LYS A 57 15.05 -12.94 31.96
N LEU A 58 15.91 -12.82 30.95
CA LEU A 58 15.63 -11.96 29.80
C LEU A 58 14.64 -12.62 28.86
N GLU A 59 13.79 -11.80 28.25
CA GLU A 59 12.85 -12.21 27.22
C GLU A 59 13.41 -11.82 25.84
N GLU A 60 13.17 -12.67 24.86
CA GLU A 60 13.50 -12.35 23.47
C GLU A 60 12.57 -11.24 22.99
N LYS A 61 13.13 -10.20 22.39
CA LYS A 61 12.34 -9.33 21.53
C LYS A 61 11.87 -10.22 20.39
N VAL A 62 10.57 -10.49 20.34
CA VAL A 62 9.95 -11.10 19.17
C VAL A 62 10.04 -10.08 18.05
N VAL A 63 11.20 -10.04 17.39
CA VAL A 63 11.31 -9.48 16.05
C VAL A 63 10.58 -10.49 15.20
N GLU A 64 9.38 -10.16 14.75
CA GLU A 64 8.64 -10.94 13.77
C GLU A 64 9.43 -10.98 12.45
N GLU A 65 10.49 -11.77 12.40
CA GLU A 65 11.18 -12.18 11.18
C GLU A 65 10.44 -13.37 10.58
N LYS A 66 9.31 -13.08 9.94
CA LYS A 66 8.93 -13.75 8.69
C LYS A 66 8.58 -12.68 7.68
N MET A 67 9.61 -12.15 7.01
CA MET A 67 9.44 -11.61 5.65
C MET A 67 9.15 -12.78 4.69
N ALA A 68 7.96 -13.37 4.81
CA ALA A 68 7.21 -13.63 3.59
C ALA A 68 6.88 -12.24 3.03
N ALA A 69 7.12 -12.01 1.73
CA ALA A 69 6.64 -10.80 1.09
C ALA A 69 5.21 -10.53 1.59
N PRO A 70 4.87 -9.29 2.02
CA PRO A 70 3.54 -9.03 2.54
C PRO A 70 2.59 -9.59 1.51
N GLU A 71 1.77 -10.58 1.90
CA GLU A 71 0.67 -11.04 1.05
C GLU A 71 -0.06 -9.77 0.69
N ALA A 72 0.16 -9.32 -0.55
CA ALA A 72 -0.27 -8.00 -0.96
C ALA A 72 -1.77 -7.93 -0.65
N PRO A 73 -2.31 -6.77 -0.24
CA PRO A 73 -3.74 -6.60 -0.07
C PRO A 73 -4.36 -6.55 -1.48
N ILE A 74 -4.26 -7.67 -2.17
CA ILE A 74 -5.21 -8.13 -3.11
C ILE A 74 -6.45 -8.37 -2.24
N VAL A 75 -7.61 -8.07 -2.78
CA VAL A 75 -8.86 -8.75 -2.44
C VAL A 75 -9.89 -7.93 -1.64
N SER A 76 -11.07 -7.85 -2.24
CA SER A 76 -12.37 -7.87 -1.56
C SER A 76 -12.79 -9.35 -1.33
N GLY A 77 -12.54 -9.93 -0.14
CA GLY A 77 -12.81 -11.36 0.19
C GLY A 77 -11.81 -12.44 -0.32
N ASP A 78 -12.23 -13.29 -1.27
CA ASP A 78 -11.45 -14.40 -1.87
C ASP A 78 -11.06 -14.16 -3.35
N PHE A 79 -11.38 -12.98 -3.91
CA PHE A 79 -11.24 -12.69 -5.34
C PHE A 79 -10.05 -11.77 -5.66
N ILE A 80 -9.15 -12.21 -6.52
CA ILE A 80 -7.90 -11.48 -6.81
C ILE A 80 -8.18 -10.23 -7.66
N VAL A 81 -7.80 -9.05 -7.17
CA VAL A 81 -7.87 -7.79 -7.93
C VAL A 81 -6.52 -7.09 -7.83
N VAL A 82 -5.88 -6.86 -8.98
CA VAL A 82 -4.58 -6.18 -9.04
C VAL A 82 -4.54 -5.13 -10.14
N THR A 83 -3.69 -4.12 -9.96
CA THR A 83 -3.43 -3.07 -10.96
C THR A 83 -2.32 -3.47 -11.94
N SER A 84 -1.49 -4.47 -11.59
CA SER A 84 -0.49 -5.06 -12.48
C SER A 84 -1.12 -5.88 -13.60
N ASN A 85 -0.38 -6.09 -14.69
CA ASN A 85 -0.84 -6.93 -15.82
C ASN A 85 -0.64 -8.43 -15.56
N TYR A 86 -0.07 -8.81 -14.42
CA TYR A 86 0.19 -10.18 -14.00
C TYR A 86 0.05 -10.28 -12.49
N ILE A 87 -0.10 -11.50 -11.98
CA ILE A 87 -0.22 -11.78 -10.55
C ILE A 87 1.01 -12.61 -10.15
N PRO A 88 1.95 -12.07 -9.36
CA PRO A 88 3.11 -12.84 -8.88
C PRO A 88 2.67 -14.13 -8.19
N GLY A 89 3.30 -15.26 -8.56
CA GLY A 89 2.93 -16.58 -8.04
C GLY A 89 1.70 -17.23 -8.69
N TYR A 90 1.11 -16.62 -9.72
CA TYR A 90 0.02 -17.20 -10.49
C TYR A 90 0.28 -17.09 -12.00
N ASP A 91 -0.21 -18.06 -12.77
CA ASP A 91 -0.29 -18.00 -14.23
C ASP A 91 -1.71 -17.69 -14.66
N VAL A 92 -1.84 -16.76 -15.62
CA VAL A 92 -3.12 -16.48 -16.28
C VAL A 92 -3.33 -17.51 -17.38
N VAL A 93 -4.22 -18.47 -17.13
CA VAL A 93 -4.49 -19.57 -18.06
C VAL A 93 -5.59 -19.23 -19.08
N LYS A 94 -6.42 -18.21 -18.79
CA LYS A 94 -7.45 -17.74 -19.71
C LYS A 94 -7.74 -16.26 -19.50
N THR A 95 -7.84 -15.50 -20.60
CA THR A 95 -8.41 -14.15 -20.60
C THR A 95 -9.90 -14.23 -20.93
N ILE A 96 -10.75 -13.60 -20.12
CA ILE A 96 -12.20 -13.55 -20.32
C ILE A 96 -12.58 -12.28 -21.07
N GLY A 97 -12.11 -11.11 -20.62
CA GLY A 97 -12.37 -9.84 -21.30
C GLY A 97 -12.50 -8.67 -20.35
N LEU A 98 -13.01 -7.56 -20.87
CA LEU A 98 -13.27 -6.33 -20.10
C LEU A 98 -14.37 -6.57 -19.07
N VAL A 99 -14.12 -6.14 -17.83
CA VAL A 99 -15.13 -6.03 -16.78
C VAL A 99 -15.08 -4.66 -16.15
N TYR A 100 -16.20 -4.23 -15.60
CA TYR A 100 -16.35 -2.91 -15.01
C TYR A 100 -17.42 -2.90 -13.93
N GLY A 101 -17.33 -1.90 -13.05
CA GLY A 101 -18.33 -1.55 -12.06
C GLY A 101 -18.40 -0.04 -11.91
N LEU A 102 -19.62 0.50 -11.90
CA LEU A 102 -19.88 1.94 -11.92
C LEU A 102 -20.79 2.29 -10.74
N THR A 103 -20.52 3.40 -10.06
CA THR A 103 -21.43 3.99 -9.08
C THR A 103 -21.51 5.50 -9.26
N VAL A 104 -22.67 6.07 -8.91
CA VAL A 104 -22.90 7.50 -8.89
C VAL A 104 -23.34 7.90 -7.49
N ARG A 105 -22.64 8.84 -6.88
CA ARG A 105 -22.97 9.34 -5.54
C ARG A 105 -23.30 10.83 -5.59
N SER A 106 -24.37 11.18 -4.88
CA SER A 106 -24.67 12.59 -4.58
C SER A 106 -23.72 13.08 -3.49
N ARG A 107 -23.12 14.25 -3.68
CA ARG A 107 -22.25 14.91 -2.70
C ARG A 107 -23.03 15.45 -1.48
N GLY A 108 -24.37 15.39 -1.52
CA GLY A 108 -25.26 15.80 -0.43
C GLY A 108 -25.24 17.31 -0.13
N LEU A 109 -26.26 17.82 0.55
CA LEU A 109 -26.32 19.22 1.02
C LEU A 109 -25.34 19.48 2.18
N GLY A 110 -25.07 18.47 3.03
CA GLY A 110 -24.19 18.61 4.20
C GLY A 110 -22.71 18.81 3.84
N GLY A 111 -22.21 18.10 2.82
CA GLY A 111 -20.82 18.23 2.36
C GLY A 111 -20.56 19.54 1.61
N GLN A 112 -21.56 20.09 0.91
CA GLN A 112 -21.44 21.38 0.24
C GLN A 112 -21.29 22.54 1.23
N ILE A 113 -21.96 22.48 2.38
CA ILE A 113 -21.92 23.54 3.41
C ILE A 113 -20.56 23.55 4.13
N THR A 114 -20.00 22.38 4.50
CA THR A 114 -18.66 22.29 5.10
C THR A 114 -17.53 22.50 4.10
N ALA A 115 -17.69 22.07 2.84
CA ALA A 115 -16.71 22.32 1.78
C ALA A 115 -16.55 23.82 1.50
N ASN A 116 -17.66 24.58 1.45
CA ASN A 116 -17.64 26.02 1.22
C ASN A 116 -17.06 26.82 2.41
N LEU A 117 -17.14 26.29 3.64
CA LEU A 117 -16.50 26.90 4.81
C LEU A 117 -15.00 26.56 4.91
N ARG A 118 -14.59 25.33 4.55
CA ARG A 118 -13.19 24.88 4.61
C ARG A 118 -12.36 25.28 3.39
N SER A 119 -12.98 25.56 2.24
CA SER A 119 -12.29 26.03 1.03
C SER A 119 -11.54 27.35 1.25
N ILE A 120 -11.90 28.13 2.28
CA ILE A 120 -11.23 29.37 2.66
C ILE A 120 -9.94 29.11 3.46
N GLY A 121 -9.86 28.00 4.20
CA GLY A 121 -8.71 27.64 5.03
C GLY A 121 -7.71 26.67 4.40
N GLY A 122 -8.10 25.99 3.31
CA GLY A 122 -7.34 24.90 2.71
C GLY A 122 -7.33 23.63 3.57
N GLY A 123 -7.38 22.46 2.94
CA GLY A 123 -7.33 21.17 3.64
C GLY A 123 -8.27 20.11 3.07
N GLU A 124 -8.07 18.88 3.52
CA GLU A 124 -8.91 17.73 3.14
C GLU A 124 -10.33 17.85 3.70
N ILE A 125 -11.33 17.57 2.87
CA ILE A 125 -12.73 17.46 3.28
C ILE A 125 -12.99 15.99 3.61
N LYS A 126 -12.81 15.63 4.88
CA LYS A 126 -12.90 14.23 5.35
C LYS A 126 -14.20 13.54 4.94
N GLU A 127 -15.31 14.27 4.96
CA GLU A 127 -16.62 13.75 4.57
C GLU A 127 -16.65 13.35 3.08
N TYR A 128 -15.96 14.09 2.21
CA TYR A 128 -15.80 13.72 0.81
C TYR A 128 -14.85 12.56 0.63
N VAL A 129 -13.77 12.48 1.42
CA VAL A 129 -12.87 11.32 1.38
C VAL A 129 -13.62 10.04 1.74
N THR A 130 -14.34 10.03 2.85
CA THR A 130 -15.16 8.86 3.26
C THR A 130 -16.20 8.50 2.19
N MET A 131 -16.88 9.49 1.61
CA MET A 131 -17.81 9.25 0.50
C MET A 131 -17.12 8.60 -0.71
N MET A 132 -15.93 9.08 -1.08
CA MET A 132 -15.17 8.56 -2.22
C MET A 132 -14.58 7.17 -1.95
N GLU A 133 -14.20 6.86 -0.72
CA GLU A 133 -13.80 5.50 -0.30
C GLU A 133 -14.97 4.52 -0.45
N HIS A 134 -16.16 4.90 0.01
CA HIS A 134 -17.37 4.08 -0.14
C HIS A 134 -17.75 3.90 -1.62
N ALA A 135 -17.66 4.96 -2.43
CA ALA A 135 -17.91 4.88 -3.86
C ALA A 135 -16.90 3.95 -4.57
N ARG A 136 -15.61 4.04 -4.19
CA ARG A 136 -14.55 3.17 -4.71
C ARG A 136 -14.84 1.71 -4.38
N GLN A 137 -15.16 1.40 -3.12
CA GLN A 137 -15.44 0.02 -2.72
C GLN A 137 -16.65 -0.56 -3.48
N GLU A 138 -17.73 0.21 -3.59
CA GLU A 138 -18.92 -0.22 -4.33
C GLU A 138 -18.63 -0.48 -5.81
N ALA A 139 -17.83 0.37 -6.47
CA ALA A 139 -17.44 0.15 -7.86
C ALA A 139 -16.58 -1.11 -8.03
N ILE A 140 -15.67 -1.38 -7.09
CA ILE A 140 -14.87 -2.62 -7.06
C ILE A 140 -15.80 -3.83 -6.90
N ASP A 141 -16.72 -3.80 -5.95
CA ASP A 141 -17.63 -4.92 -5.69
C ASP A 141 -18.51 -5.23 -6.91
N ARG A 142 -18.99 -4.20 -7.62
CA ARG A 142 -19.74 -4.34 -8.88
C ARG A 142 -18.87 -4.91 -9.99
N MET A 143 -17.61 -4.47 -10.11
CA MET A 143 -16.66 -5.00 -11.09
C MET A 143 -16.34 -6.48 -10.83
N ILE A 144 -16.14 -6.86 -9.56
CA ILE A 144 -15.92 -8.25 -9.16
C ILE A 144 -17.16 -9.09 -9.45
N SER A 145 -18.36 -8.56 -9.17
CA SER A 145 -19.62 -9.27 -9.46
C SER A 145 -19.76 -9.55 -10.95
N HIS A 146 -19.52 -8.54 -11.80
CA HIS A 146 -19.49 -8.69 -13.24
C HIS A 146 -18.44 -9.72 -13.69
N ALA A 147 -17.24 -9.73 -13.09
CA ALA A 147 -16.22 -10.73 -13.39
C ALA A 147 -16.65 -12.16 -13.00
N ARG A 148 -17.29 -12.32 -11.84
CA ARG A 148 -17.82 -13.61 -11.38
C ARG A 148 -18.94 -14.14 -12.29
N GLU A 149 -19.82 -13.26 -12.77
CA GLU A 149 -20.87 -13.63 -13.74
C GLU A 149 -20.29 -14.21 -15.05
N LEU A 150 -19.11 -13.74 -15.44
CA LEU A 150 -18.37 -14.27 -16.61
C LEU A 150 -17.48 -15.48 -16.28
N GLY A 151 -17.52 -15.98 -15.03
CA GLY A 151 -16.76 -17.13 -14.56
C GLY A 151 -15.30 -16.84 -14.21
N ALA A 152 -14.90 -15.57 -14.07
CA ALA A 152 -13.55 -15.19 -13.68
C ALA A 152 -13.27 -15.52 -12.21
N ASN A 153 -11.98 -15.66 -11.86
CA ASN A 153 -11.52 -15.73 -10.46
C ASN A 153 -10.56 -14.58 -10.09
N ALA A 154 -10.17 -13.76 -11.08
CA ALA A 154 -9.32 -12.60 -10.87
C ALA A 154 -9.60 -11.48 -11.88
N VAL A 155 -9.22 -10.25 -11.51
CA VAL A 155 -9.14 -9.08 -12.39
C VAL A 155 -7.75 -8.48 -12.32
N ILE A 156 -7.09 -8.37 -13.48
CA ILE A 156 -5.79 -7.73 -13.65
C ILE A 156 -5.94 -6.38 -14.34
N SER A 157 -4.87 -5.59 -14.34
CA SER A 157 -4.83 -4.28 -15.00
C SER A 157 -5.95 -3.34 -14.53
N THR A 158 -6.36 -3.47 -13.26
CA THR A 158 -7.46 -2.67 -12.70
C THR A 158 -7.10 -1.18 -12.73
N ARG A 159 -8.06 -0.36 -13.16
CA ARG A 159 -7.97 1.09 -13.23
C ARG A 159 -9.25 1.71 -12.66
N PHE A 160 -9.14 2.98 -12.29
CA PHE A 160 -10.26 3.79 -11.87
C PHE A 160 -10.35 5.01 -12.75
N ASP A 161 -11.58 5.38 -13.09
CA ASP A 161 -11.92 6.68 -13.66
C ASP A 161 -12.99 7.33 -12.78
N SER A 162 -13.04 8.65 -12.78
CA SER A 162 -14.06 9.38 -12.04
C SER A 162 -14.32 10.72 -12.69
N ASP A 163 -15.59 11.07 -12.83
CA ASP A 163 -16.00 12.34 -13.42
C ASP A 163 -17.14 12.98 -12.62
N SER A 164 -17.28 14.29 -12.74
CA SER A 164 -18.44 15.01 -12.23
C SER A 164 -19.56 15.03 -13.27
N ILE A 165 -20.64 14.31 -12.99
CA ILE A 165 -21.87 14.42 -13.80
C ILE A 165 -22.52 15.80 -13.60
N SER A 166 -22.43 16.34 -12.38
CA SER A 166 -22.89 17.69 -12.04
C SER A 166 -22.16 18.22 -10.80
N ASN A 167 -22.45 19.46 -10.41
CA ASN A 167 -21.94 20.06 -9.18
C ASN A 167 -22.29 19.24 -7.92
N ILE A 168 -23.36 18.45 -7.98
CA ILE A 168 -23.88 17.69 -6.84
C ILE A 168 -23.71 16.18 -6.99
N MET A 169 -23.23 15.68 -8.13
CA MET A 169 -23.08 14.24 -8.40
C MET A 169 -21.71 13.90 -8.96
N GLN A 170 -21.14 12.79 -8.49
CA GLN A 170 -19.89 12.24 -8.99
C GLN A 170 -20.10 10.79 -9.43
N GLU A 171 -19.49 10.44 -10.55
CA GLU A 171 -19.31 9.08 -11.00
C GLU A 171 -17.95 8.53 -10.55
N LEU A 172 -17.93 7.24 -10.23
CA LEU A 172 -16.70 6.47 -10.12
C LEU A 172 -16.86 5.15 -10.86
N LEU A 173 -15.94 4.91 -11.80
CA LEU A 173 -15.83 3.71 -12.60
C LEU A 173 -14.57 2.93 -12.17
N ALA A 174 -14.74 1.64 -11.89
CA ALA A 174 -13.65 0.68 -11.78
C ALA A 174 -13.71 -0.25 -13.00
N TYR A 175 -12.58 -0.53 -13.65
CA TYR A 175 -12.53 -1.43 -14.79
C TYR A 175 -11.20 -2.18 -14.89
N GLY A 176 -11.20 -3.31 -15.57
CA GLY A 176 -10.00 -4.14 -15.75
C GLY A 176 -10.26 -5.33 -16.66
N THR A 177 -9.31 -6.27 -16.67
CA THR A 177 -9.40 -7.49 -17.47
C THR A 177 -9.68 -8.68 -16.57
N ALA A 178 -10.85 -9.31 -16.75
CA ALA A 178 -11.20 -10.56 -16.09
C ALA A 178 -10.40 -11.73 -16.67
N VAL A 179 -9.88 -12.57 -15.78
CA VAL A 179 -9.03 -13.72 -16.12
C VAL A 179 -9.34 -14.93 -15.25
N ILE A 180 -8.86 -16.09 -15.69
CA ILE A 180 -8.67 -17.28 -14.85
C ILE A 180 -7.17 -17.35 -14.51
N ALA A 181 -6.86 -17.25 -13.23
CA ALA A 181 -5.52 -17.37 -12.69
C ALA A 181 -5.38 -18.67 -11.86
N GLU A 182 -4.28 -19.39 -12.06
CA GLU A 182 -3.93 -20.60 -11.32
C GLU A 182 -2.59 -20.38 -10.61
N LYS A 183 -2.43 -20.92 -9.40
CA LYS A 183 -1.17 -20.77 -8.64
C LYS A 183 -0.05 -21.54 -9.36
N LYS A 184 1.12 -20.93 -9.47
CA LYS A 184 2.32 -21.57 -10.04
C LYS A 184 2.78 -22.70 -9.12
N GLU A 185 3.12 -23.84 -9.72
CA GLU A 185 3.77 -24.98 -9.05
C GLU A 185 5.24 -24.67 -8.69
#